data_AF-A0A962E2W7-F1
#
_entry.id   AF-A0A962E2W7-F1
#
_cell.length_a   1.000
_cell.length_b   1.000
_cell.length_c   1.000
_cell.angle_alpha   90.00
_cell.angle_beta   90.00
_cell.angle_gamma   90.00
#
_symmetry.space_group_name_H-M   'P 1'
#
loop_
_entity.id
_entity.type
_entity.pdbx_description
1 polymer ?
#
loop_
_entity_poly.entity_id
_entity_poly.type
_entity_poly.pdbx_seq_one_letter_code
_entity_poly.pdbx_strand_id
1 'polypeptide(L)'
;DGSVVIAAITSCTNTSNPAVMIGAGLVAKKAAAKGLKAKPWVKTSLAPGSKVVTDYLEKSKLMDELEKTGFYLVGYGCTTCIGNSGPLLESIEKGIEEKDLVAAAVLSGNRNFEGRIHSHVKASYLASPPLVVAYALAGTVDIDLTTQPLGQDQDGKDVFLKDIWPTSDEINELIANNIDADMFRKNYGEVFDGSAAWNAISSADSQLYPWSEASTYIK
;
A
#
# COMPACT_ATOMS: atom_id res chain seq x y z
N ASP A 1 16.28 -9.10 -13.93
CA ASP A 1 15.77 -7.72 -13.85
C ASP A 1 14.26 -7.71 -13.79
N GLY A 2 13.64 -6.60 -13.36
CA GLY A 2 12.19 -6.40 -13.36
C GLY A 2 11.43 -7.02 -12.18
N SER A 3 12.08 -7.83 -11.33
CA SER A 3 11.44 -8.40 -10.13
C SER A 3 10.90 -7.30 -9.23
N VAL A 4 9.60 -7.39 -8.89
CA VAL A 4 8.96 -6.49 -7.93
C VAL A 4 9.40 -6.90 -6.53
N VAL A 5 10.10 -6.01 -5.83
CA VAL A 5 10.53 -6.24 -4.44
C VAL A 5 9.75 -5.37 -3.46
N ILE A 6 9.07 -4.33 -3.94
CA ILE A 6 8.16 -3.49 -3.16
C ILE A 6 6.86 -3.30 -3.92
N ALA A 7 5.73 -3.56 -3.26
CA ALA A 7 4.40 -3.25 -3.75
C ALA A 7 3.60 -2.49 -2.68
N ALA A 8 3.40 -1.18 -2.85
CA ALA A 8 2.84 -0.33 -1.80
C ALA A 8 1.57 0.39 -2.24
N ILE A 9 0.45 0.06 -1.58
CA ILE A 9 -0.75 0.89 -1.62
C ILE A 9 -0.54 2.00 -0.59
N THR A 10 -0.13 3.16 -1.08
CA THR A 10 0.31 4.31 -0.28
C THR A 10 -0.20 5.62 -0.91
N SER A 11 0.19 6.75 -0.31
CA SER A 11 -0.08 8.12 -0.77
C SER A 11 -1.52 8.60 -0.61
N CYS A 12 -1.67 9.83 -0.15
CA CYS A 12 -2.94 10.55 -0.17
C CYS A 12 -3.51 10.71 -1.60
N THR A 13 -2.66 10.65 -2.63
CA THR A 13 -3.09 10.78 -4.04
C THR A 13 -4.14 9.73 -4.42
N ASN A 14 -3.94 8.47 -3.99
CA ASN A 14 -4.83 7.37 -4.36
C ASN A 14 -5.64 6.84 -3.19
N THR A 15 -5.11 6.87 -1.96
CA THR A 15 -5.84 6.35 -0.79
C THR A 15 -7.03 7.23 -0.39
N SER A 16 -7.09 8.47 -0.87
CA SER A 16 -8.26 9.35 -0.72
C SER A 16 -9.40 9.02 -1.69
N ASN A 17 -9.17 8.18 -2.70
CA ASN A 17 -10.16 7.82 -3.70
C ASN A 17 -10.74 6.43 -3.42
N PRO A 18 -12.00 6.33 -2.96
CA PRO A 18 -12.60 5.04 -2.64
C PRO A 18 -12.71 4.08 -3.82
N ALA A 19 -12.87 4.58 -5.05
CA ALA A 19 -13.03 3.72 -6.22
C ALA A 19 -11.82 2.82 -6.47
N VAL A 20 -10.61 3.38 -6.33
CA VAL A 20 -9.39 2.59 -6.51
C VAL A 20 -9.06 1.72 -5.29
N MET A 21 -9.44 2.15 -4.08
CA MET A 21 -9.25 1.35 -2.87
C MET A 21 -10.19 0.14 -2.81
N ILE A 22 -11.47 0.34 -3.12
CA ILE A 22 -12.45 -0.74 -3.30
C ILE A 22 -12.02 -1.63 -4.47
N GLY A 23 -11.56 -1.04 -5.58
CA GLY A 23 -11.02 -1.80 -6.71
C GLY A 23 -9.87 -2.71 -6.31
N ALA A 24 -8.90 -2.22 -5.51
CA ALA A 24 -7.80 -3.04 -5.00
C ALA A 24 -8.29 -4.17 -4.09
N GLY A 25 -9.23 -3.88 -3.19
CA GLY A 25 -9.84 -4.89 -2.34
C GLY A 25 -10.59 -5.96 -3.13
N LEU A 26 -11.29 -5.59 -4.20
CA LEU A 26 -11.98 -6.54 -5.09
C LEU A 26 -11.00 -7.42 -5.88
N VAL A 27 -9.90 -6.85 -6.39
CA VAL A 27 -8.81 -7.63 -7.01
C VAL A 27 -8.25 -8.63 -5.99
N ALA A 28 -7.98 -8.17 -4.77
CA ALA A 28 -7.48 -9.02 -3.69
C ALA A 28 -8.47 -10.15 -3.34
N LYS A 29 -9.76 -9.85 -3.22
CA LYS A 29 -10.83 -10.82 -2.98
C LYS A 29 -10.89 -11.90 -4.07
N LYS A 30 -10.90 -11.50 -5.34
CA LYS A 30 -10.96 -12.43 -6.47
C LYS A 30 -9.67 -13.27 -6.58
N ALA A 31 -8.51 -12.67 -6.27
CA ALA A 31 -7.23 -13.38 -6.22
C ALA A 31 -7.17 -14.39 -5.06
N ALA A 32 -7.55 -13.99 -3.85
CA ALA A 32 -7.56 -14.85 -2.66
C ALA A 32 -8.53 -16.02 -2.82
N ALA A 33 -9.70 -15.80 -3.43
CA ALA A 33 -10.65 -16.87 -3.76
C ALA A 33 -10.08 -17.92 -4.73
N LYS A 34 -9.06 -17.55 -5.52
CA LYS A 34 -8.30 -18.46 -6.40
C LYS A 34 -7.03 -19.01 -5.74
N GLY A 35 -6.79 -18.70 -4.46
CA GLY A 35 -5.59 -19.13 -3.74
C GLY A 35 -4.31 -18.35 -4.09
N LEU A 36 -4.43 -17.22 -4.79
CA LEU A 36 -3.29 -16.37 -5.11
C LEU A 36 -2.92 -15.47 -3.93
N LYS A 37 -1.61 -15.27 -3.75
CA LYS A 37 -1.01 -14.34 -2.80
C LYS A 37 0.19 -13.65 -3.46
N ALA A 38 0.57 -12.48 -2.96
CA ALA A 38 1.80 -11.83 -3.40
C ALA A 38 2.99 -12.80 -3.33
N LYS A 39 3.91 -12.69 -4.29
CA LYS A 39 5.13 -13.51 -4.28
C LYS A 39 5.92 -13.27 -3.00
N PRO A 40 6.58 -14.31 -2.43
CA PRO A 40 7.15 -14.24 -1.09
C PRO A 40 8.31 -13.24 -0.93
N TRP A 41 8.93 -12.81 -2.03
CA TRP A 41 9.97 -11.78 -2.03
C TRP A 41 9.42 -10.34 -2.14
N VAL A 42 8.12 -10.17 -2.38
CA VAL A 42 7.51 -8.85 -2.54
C VAL A 42 7.17 -8.28 -1.16
N LYS A 43 7.76 -7.16 -0.79
CA LYS A 43 7.37 -6.39 0.39
C LYS A 43 6.09 -5.60 0.11
N THR A 44 4.96 -6.15 0.53
CA THR A 44 3.64 -5.53 0.41
C THR A 44 3.32 -4.59 1.57
N SER A 45 2.56 -3.52 1.32
CA SER A 45 2.09 -2.62 2.39
C SER A 45 0.81 -1.88 2.00
N LEU A 46 -0.07 -1.67 2.97
CA LEU A 46 -1.21 -0.76 2.90
C LEU A 46 -1.02 0.38 3.91
N ALA A 47 -0.89 1.60 3.41
CA ALA A 47 -0.72 2.81 4.21
C ALA A 47 -1.72 3.89 3.80
N PRO A 48 -2.94 3.88 4.37
CA PRO A 48 -3.97 4.85 4.05
C PRO A 48 -3.67 6.26 4.59
N GLY A 49 -4.23 7.27 3.93
CA GLY A 49 -4.18 8.65 4.42
C GLY A 49 -5.11 8.95 5.60
N SER A 50 -6.11 8.09 5.86
CA SER A 50 -7.04 8.25 6.99
C SER A 50 -7.65 6.91 7.41
N LYS A 51 -8.19 6.88 8.63
CA LYS A 51 -8.95 5.74 9.19
C LYS A 51 -10.28 5.48 8.46
N VAL A 52 -10.85 6.47 7.78
CA VAL A 52 -12.06 6.27 6.94
C VAL A 52 -11.82 5.17 5.90
N VAL A 53 -10.60 5.06 5.38
CA VAL A 53 -10.23 4.02 4.41
C VAL A 53 -10.35 2.63 4.99
N THR A 54 -9.84 2.41 6.19
CA THR A 54 -9.93 1.11 6.86
C THR A 54 -11.38 0.81 7.25
N ASP A 55 -12.12 1.79 7.73
CA ASP A 55 -13.53 1.61 8.12
C ASP A 55 -14.39 1.10 6.95
N TYR A 56 -14.27 1.66 5.74
CA TYR A 56 -15.05 1.15 4.60
C TYR A 56 -14.49 -0.17 4.04
N LEU A 57 -13.18 -0.43 4.12
CA LEU A 57 -12.60 -1.71 3.71
C LEU A 57 -13.02 -2.84 4.65
N GLU A 58 -13.11 -2.57 5.95
CA GLU A 58 -13.62 -3.52 6.95
C GLU A 58 -15.13 -3.74 6.80
N LYS A 59 -15.92 -2.67 6.67
CA LYS A 59 -17.38 -2.76 6.48
C LYS A 59 -17.75 -3.54 5.20
N SER A 60 -16.99 -3.35 4.13
CA SER A 60 -17.13 -4.10 2.86
C SER A 60 -16.47 -5.50 2.87
N LYS A 61 -15.83 -5.89 3.97
CA LYS A 61 -15.09 -7.16 4.13
C LYS A 61 -13.96 -7.35 3.12
N LEU A 62 -13.38 -6.24 2.63
CA LEU A 62 -12.25 -6.25 1.70
C LEU A 62 -10.91 -6.14 2.42
N MET A 63 -10.89 -5.68 3.68
CA MET A 63 -9.66 -5.61 4.48
C MET A 63 -9.03 -7.00 4.65
N ASP A 64 -9.81 -7.99 5.11
CA ASP A 64 -9.34 -9.37 5.26
C ASP A 64 -8.82 -9.97 3.94
N GLU A 65 -9.42 -9.59 2.81
CA GLU A 65 -9.02 -10.06 1.49
C GLU A 65 -7.69 -9.44 1.03
N LEU A 66 -7.45 -8.17 1.34
CA LEU A 66 -6.15 -7.52 1.16
C LEU A 66 -5.08 -8.21 2.01
N GLU A 67 -5.37 -8.53 3.27
CA GLU A 67 -4.43 -9.23 4.15
C GLU A 67 -4.09 -10.65 3.67
N LYS A 68 -5.08 -11.41 3.18
CA LYS A 68 -4.87 -12.73 2.57
C LYS A 68 -3.89 -12.66 1.40
N THR A 69 -3.95 -11.59 0.61
CA THR A 69 -3.02 -11.37 -0.52
C THR A 69 -1.70 -10.70 -0.12
N GLY A 70 -1.54 -10.30 1.15
CA GLY A 70 -0.31 -9.78 1.74
C GLY A 70 -0.32 -8.30 2.10
N PHE A 71 -1.39 -7.56 1.80
CA PHE A 71 -1.48 -6.11 2.03
C PHE A 71 -2.03 -5.80 3.42
N TYR A 72 -1.16 -5.86 4.41
CA TYR A 72 -1.48 -5.46 5.79
C TYR A 72 -1.43 -3.95 5.98
N LEU A 73 -2.30 -3.44 6.88
CA LEU A 73 -2.21 -2.08 7.37
C LEU A 73 -0.89 -1.87 8.14
N VAL A 74 0.00 -1.04 7.61
CA VAL A 74 1.29 -0.73 8.24
C VAL A 74 1.31 0.60 8.97
N GLY A 75 0.27 1.42 8.80
CA GLY A 75 0.12 2.70 9.48
C GLY A 75 -0.62 3.75 8.65
N TYR A 76 -0.94 4.86 9.29
CA TYR A 76 -1.59 6.00 8.66
C TYR A 76 -0.57 7.13 8.44
N GLY A 77 -0.23 7.40 7.19
CA GLY A 77 0.76 8.41 6.85
C GLY A 77 1.46 8.16 5.52
N CYS A 78 2.49 8.97 5.24
CA CYS A 78 3.12 8.99 3.93
C CYS A 78 3.90 7.70 3.57
N THR A 79 4.54 7.05 4.56
CA THR A 79 5.27 5.77 4.40
C THR A 79 6.12 5.70 3.11
N THR A 80 5.94 4.65 2.30
CA THR A 80 6.65 4.41 1.04
C THR A 80 6.53 5.56 0.05
N CYS A 81 5.43 6.34 0.04
CA CYS A 81 5.27 7.49 -0.85
C CYS A 81 6.37 8.56 -0.66
N ILE A 82 6.94 8.64 0.54
CA ILE A 82 8.05 9.56 0.86
C ILE A 82 9.37 8.82 1.09
N GLY A 83 9.52 7.60 0.57
CA GLY A 83 10.74 6.81 0.74
C GLY A 83 10.92 6.19 2.12
N ASN A 84 9.95 6.35 3.04
CA ASN A 84 9.93 5.62 4.31
C ASN A 84 9.39 4.19 4.07
N SER A 85 10.04 3.46 3.17
CA SER A 85 9.70 2.10 2.78
C SER A 85 10.25 1.06 3.75
N GLY A 86 11.23 1.43 4.59
CA GLY A 86 11.91 0.54 5.54
C GLY A 86 12.75 -0.53 4.84
N PRO A 87 13.48 -1.39 5.58
CA PRO A 87 14.44 -2.33 5.01
C PRO A 87 13.76 -3.43 4.18
N LEU A 88 14.45 -3.94 3.16
CA LEU A 88 14.08 -5.21 2.54
C LEU A 88 14.65 -6.37 3.36
N LEU A 89 14.31 -7.61 3.00
CA LEU A 89 14.99 -8.76 3.57
C LEU A 89 16.45 -8.75 3.13
N GLU A 90 17.38 -9.02 4.05
CA GLU A 90 18.82 -9.00 3.77
C GLU A 90 19.20 -9.91 2.59
N SER A 91 18.53 -11.05 2.43
CA SER A 91 18.74 -11.96 1.31
C SER A 91 18.32 -11.37 -0.05
N ILE A 92 17.33 -10.48 -0.07
CA ILE A 92 16.90 -9.75 -1.27
C ILE A 92 17.90 -8.65 -1.58
N GLU A 93 18.31 -7.87 -0.59
CA GLU A 93 19.30 -6.78 -0.76
C GLU A 93 20.61 -7.32 -1.32
N LYS A 94 21.17 -8.38 -0.71
CA LYS A 94 22.36 -9.08 -1.21
C LYS A 94 22.15 -9.61 -2.62
N GLY A 95 21.01 -10.24 -2.88
CA GLY A 95 20.70 -10.78 -4.20
C GLY A 95 20.63 -9.72 -5.30
N ILE A 96 20.19 -8.50 -4.98
CA ILE A 96 20.18 -7.35 -5.89
C ILE A 96 21.62 -6.87 -6.13
N GLU A 97 22.41 -6.68 -5.07
CA GLU A 97 23.77 -6.15 -5.16
C GLU A 97 24.74 -7.11 -5.85
N GLU A 98 24.78 -8.38 -5.43
CA GLU A 98 25.72 -9.38 -5.94
C GLU A 98 25.53 -9.67 -7.43
N LYS A 99 24.30 -9.50 -7.94
CA LYS A 99 23.93 -9.78 -9.33
C LYS A 99 23.66 -8.52 -10.15
N ASP A 100 23.90 -7.34 -9.57
CA ASP A 100 23.63 -6.03 -10.17
C ASP A 100 22.23 -5.92 -10.82
N LEU A 101 21.22 -6.43 -10.13
CA LEU A 101 19.85 -6.49 -10.68
C LEU A 101 19.18 -5.12 -10.70
N VAL A 102 18.39 -4.88 -11.74
CA VAL A 102 17.40 -3.79 -11.76
C VAL A 102 16.11 -4.31 -11.09
N ALA A 103 16.05 -4.19 -9.77
CA ALA A 103 14.84 -4.46 -9.01
C ALA A 103 13.80 -3.33 -9.16
N ALA A 104 12.53 -3.70 -9.06
CA ALA A 104 11.40 -2.80 -9.27
C ALA A 104 10.57 -2.57 -7.99
N ALA A 105 10.05 -1.35 -7.84
CA ALA A 105 8.96 -1.04 -6.94
C ALA A 105 7.73 -0.60 -7.73
N VAL A 106 6.55 -1.01 -7.27
CA VAL A 106 5.26 -0.55 -7.79
C VAL A 106 4.48 0.07 -6.64
N LEU A 107 4.03 1.32 -6.82
CA LEU A 107 3.35 2.04 -5.74
C LEU A 107 2.25 2.95 -6.26
N SER A 108 1.23 3.17 -5.43
CA SER A 108 0.15 4.14 -5.72
C SER A 108 0.51 5.57 -5.30
N GLY A 109 1.79 5.92 -5.42
CA GLY A 109 2.35 7.24 -5.13
C GLY A 109 2.15 8.26 -6.25
N ASN A 110 2.89 9.37 -6.16
CA ASN A 110 2.92 10.43 -7.16
C ASN A 110 4.33 10.82 -7.63
N ARG A 111 5.38 10.19 -7.09
CA ARG A 111 6.79 10.43 -7.43
C ARG A 111 7.54 9.10 -7.45
N ASN A 112 8.47 8.95 -8.40
CA ASN A 112 9.20 7.72 -8.64
C ASN A 112 10.66 7.96 -9.09
N PHE A 113 11.29 9.04 -8.60
CA PHE A 113 12.70 9.32 -8.86
C PHE A 113 13.59 8.17 -8.35
N GLU A 114 14.70 7.91 -9.04
CA GLU A 114 15.68 6.89 -8.64
C GLU A 114 16.17 7.11 -7.20
N GLY A 115 16.27 6.04 -6.42
CA GLY A 115 16.68 6.07 -5.01
C GLY A 115 15.67 6.71 -4.05
N ARG A 116 14.58 7.32 -4.53
CA ARG A 116 13.57 7.97 -3.68
C ARG A 116 12.74 6.98 -2.89
N ILE A 117 12.38 5.86 -3.51
CA ILE A 117 11.46 4.87 -2.93
C ILE A 117 12.20 3.93 -1.98
N HIS A 118 13.35 3.42 -2.41
CA HIS A 118 14.24 2.56 -1.63
C HIS A 118 15.64 2.60 -2.26
N SER A 119 16.71 2.48 -1.47
CA SER A 119 18.10 2.56 -1.95
C SER A 119 18.46 1.45 -2.94
N HIS A 120 17.96 0.24 -2.71
CA HIS A 120 18.19 -0.94 -3.57
C HIS A 120 17.24 -1.05 -4.77
N VAL A 121 16.37 -0.06 -5.00
CA VAL A 121 15.41 -0.08 -6.12
C VAL A 121 15.79 0.98 -7.15
N LYS A 122 16.19 0.50 -8.33
CA LYS A 122 16.54 1.36 -9.48
C LYS A 122 15.32 1.73 -10.33
N ALA A 123 14.31 0.85 -10.41
CA ALA A 123 13.10 1.10 -11.20
C ALA A 123 11.86 1.28 -10.31
N SER A 124 11.13 2.39 -10.45
CA SER A 124 9.92 2.66 -9.68
C SER A 124 8.76 3.06 -10.58
N TYR A 125 7.62 2.40 -10.41
CA TYR A 125 6.42 2.60 -11.25
C TYR A 125 5.25 3.09 -10.42
N LEU A 126 4.62 4.17 -10.88
CA LEU A 126 3.38 4.66 -10.33
C LEU A 126 2.21 3.91 -10.97
N ALA A 127 1.36 3.29 -10.16
CA ALA A 127 0.23 2.51 -10.63
C ALA A 127 -0.99 2.72 -9.73
N SER A 128 -2.19 2.43 -10.24
CA SER A 128 -3.38 2.43 -9.40
C SER A 128 -3.29 1.33 -8.32
N PRO A 129 -3.90 1.50 -7.14
CA PRO A 129 -3.97 0.47 -6.11
C PRO A 129 -4.30 -0.97 -6.61
N PRO A 130 -5.30 -1.21 -7.50
CA PRO A 130 -5.53 -2.57 -8.01
C PRO A 130 -4.38 -3.11 -8.87
N LEU A 131 -3.67 -2.27 -9.62
CA LEU A 131 -2.47 -2.70 -10.35
C LEU A 131 -1.30 -3.00 -9.39
N VAL A 132 -1.18 -2.27 -8.28
CA VAL A 132 -0.19 -2.60 -7.23
C VAL A 132 -0.42 -4.02 -6.72
N VAL A 133 -1.67 -4.42 -6.47
CA VAL A 133 -2.02 -5.79 -6.10
C VAL A 133 -1.63 -6.77 -7.21
N ALA A 134 -2.03 -6.50 -8.47
CA ALA A 134 -1.71 -7.38 -9.60
C ALA A 134 -0.20 -7.62 -9.78
N TYR A 135 0.62 -6.57 -9.71
CA TYR A 135 2.08 -6.69 -9.80
C TYR A 135 2.71 -7.39 -8.60
N ALA A 136 2.11 -7.30 -7.41
CA ALA A 136 2.56 -8.09 -6.27
C ALA A 136 2.28 -9.59 -6.46
N LEU A 137 1.13 -9.95 -7.06
CA LEU A 137 0.78 -11.33 -7.40
C LEU A 137 1.72 -11.90 -8.47
N ALA A 138 2.00 -11.12 -9.54
CA ALA A 138 2.92 -11.51 -10.61
C ALA A 138 4.38 -11.59 -10.11
N GLY A 139 4.80 -10.62 -9.30
CA GLY A 139 6.16 -10.51 -8.74
C GLY A 139 7.21 -9.95 -9.71
N THR A 140 6.81 -9.47 -10.88
CA THR A 140 7.67 -8.83 -11.87
C THR A 140 6.90 -7.75 -12.64
N VAL A 141 7.58 -6.67 -13.04
CA VAL A 141 7.05 -5.70 -14.01
C VAL A 141 7.30 -6.10 -15.46
N ASP A 142 8.19 -7.07 -15.68
CA ASP A 142 8.45 -7.69 -16.99
C ASP A 142 7.41 -8.78 -17.27
N ILE A 143 6.16 -8.35 -17.42
CA ILE A 143 4.99 -9.19 -17.68
C ILE A 143 4.00 -8.45 -18.58
N ASP A 144 3.47 -9.13 -19.58
CA ASP A 144 2.30 -8.68 -20.31
C ASP A 144 1.04 -9.14 -19.58
N LEU A 145 0.48 -8.25 -18.75
CA LEU A 145 -0.73 -8.50 -17.96
C LEU A 145 -1.98 -8.85 -18.81
N THR A 146 -1.95 -8.61 -20.13
CA THR A 146 -3.06 -8.91 -21.04
C THR A 146 -3.03 -10.34 -21.56
N THR A 147 -1.86 -10.95 -21.64
CA THR A 147 -1.66 -12.28 -22.25
C THR A 147 -0.99 -13.30 -21.34
N GLN A 148 -0.37 -12.88 -20.24
CA GLN A 148 0.36 -13.76 -19.31
C GLN A 148 -0.39 -13.89 -17.97
N PRO A 149 -0.36 -15.08 -17.35
CA PRO A 149 -1.02 -15.30 -16.07
C PRO A 149 -0.27 -14.65 -14.90
N LEU A 150 -1.02 -14.21 -13.90
CA LEU A 150 -0.50 -13.72 -12.63
C LEU A 150 0.00 -14.86 -11.73
N GLY A 151 -0.57 -16.05 -11.92
CA GLY A 151 -0.26 -17.26 -11.18
C GLY A 151 -1.22 -18.38 -11.55
N GLN A 152 -1.17 -19.48 -10.79
CA GLN A 152 -2.07 -20.61 -10.95
C GLN A 152 -2.97 -20.74 -9.73
N ASP A 153 -4.22 -21.13 -9.95
CA ASP A 153 -5.15 -21.44 -8.86
C ASP A 153 -4.86 -22.80 -8.21
N GLN A 154 -5.68 -23.18 -7.24
CA GLN A 154 -5.54 -24.43 -6.49
C GLN A 154 -5.70 -25.69 -7.35
N ASP A 155 -6.34 -25.59 -8.53
CA ASP A 155 -6.47 -26.68 -9.51
C ASP A 155 -5.33 -26.68 -10.54
N GLY A 156 -4.39 -25.73 -10.44
CA GLY A 156 -3.32 -25.53 -11.42
C GLY A 156 -3.75 -24.77 -12.68
N LYS A 157 -4.92 -24.13 -12.70
CA LYS A 157 -5.37 -23.33 -13.84
C LYS A 157 -4.75 -21.94 -13.80
N ASP A 158 -4.30 -21.48 -14.95
CA ASP A 158 -3.78 -20.13 -15.12
C ASP A 158 -4.84 -19.07 -14.79
N VAL A 159 -4.45 -18.08 -13.99
CA VAL A 159 -5.28 -16.95 -13.60
C VAL A 159 -4.72 -15.67 -14.21
N PHE A 160 -5.51 -15.02 -15.06
CA PHE A 160 -5.14 -13.79 -15.76
C PHE A 160 -5.71 -12.56 -15.04
N LEU A 161 -5.18 -11.38 -15.36
CA LEU A 161 -5.68 -10.12 -14.80
C LEU A 161 -7.18 -9.94 -15.03
N LYS A 162 -7.66 -10.26 -16.25
CA LYS A 162 -9.07 -10.18 -16.63
C LYS A 162 -10.00 -11.04 -15.76
N ASP A 163 -9.49 -12.12 -15.17
CA ASP A 163 -10.29 -13.03 -14.34
C ASP A 163 -10.55 -12.47 -12.94
N ILE A 164 -9.73 -11.51 -12.50
CA ILE A 164 -9.78 -10.91 -11.17
C ILE A 164 -10.03 -9.39 -11.20
N TRP A 165 -10.13 -8.79 -12.38
CA TRP A 165 -10.38 -7.36 -12.50
C TRP A 165 -11.85 -7.04 -12.16
N PRO A 166 -12.13 -6.03 -11.32
CA PRO A 166 -13.49 -5.63 -11.02
C PRO A 166 -14.13 -4.81 -12.15
N THR A 167 -15.44 -4.92 -12.29
CA THR A 167 -16.23 -3.99 -13.11
C THR A 167 -16.48 -2.69 -12.36
N SER A 168 -16.82 -1.64 -13.10
CA SER A 168 -17.22 -0.36 -12.48
C SER A 168 -18.49 -0.51 -11.63
N ASP A 169 -19.40 -1.41 -12.01
CA ASP A 169 -20.65 -1.64 -11.27
C ASP A 169 -20.37 -2.29 -9.90
N GLU A 170 -19.49 -3.30 -9.85
CA GLU A 170 -19.05 -3.93 -8.59
C GLU A 170 -18.44 -2.91 -7.62
N ILE A 171 -17.64 -1.96 -8.15
CA ILE A 171 -17.03 -0.89 -7.37
C ILE A 171 -18.09 0.09 -6.86
N ASN A 172 -18.96 0.57 -7.74
CA ASN A 172 -19.97 1.58 -7.42
C ASN A 172 -20.99 1.05 -6.40
N GLU A 173 -21.38 -0.21 -6.51
CA GLU A 173 -22.28 -0.85 -5.54
C GLU A 173 -21.68 -0.88 -4.13
N LEU A 174 -20.39 -1.27 -4.01
CA LEU A 174 -19.73 -1.28 -2.70
C LEU A 174 -19.53 0.12 -2.13
N ILE A 175 -19.23 1.12 -2.96
CA ILE A 175 -19.15 2.51 -2.51
C ILE A 175 -20.50 2.95 -1.94
N ALA A 176 -21.58 2.78 -2.71
CA ALA A 176 -22.92 3.23 -2.33
C ALA A 176 -23.42 2.57 -1.03
N ASN A 177 -23.06 1.30 -0.81
CA ASN A 177 -23.56 0.53 0.34
C ASN A 177 -22.67 0.65 1.60
N ASN A 178 -21.40 1.03 1.46
CA ASN A 178 -20.44 0.97 2.58
C ASN A 178 -19.91 2.34 3.01
N ILE A 179 -20.02 3.37 2.18
CA ILE A 179 -19.44 4.69 2.48
C ILE A 179 -20.56 5.68 2.76
N ASP A 180 -20.61 6.17 4.00
CA ASP A 180 -21.62 7.11 4.47
C ASP A 180 -20.96 8.29 5.20
N ALA A 181 -21.73 9.38 5.38
CA ALA A 181 -21.23 10.60 6.00
C ALA A 181 -20.87 10.43 7.48
N ASP A 182 -21.46 9.47 8.18
CA ASP A 182 -21.23 9.27 9.61
C ASP A 182 -19.83 8.69 9.87
N MET A 183 -19.34 7.84 8.97
CA MET A 183 -17.95 7.40 8.97
C MET A 183 -16.96 8.57 8.98
N PHE A 184 -17.22 9.61 8.20
CA PHE A 184 -16.38 10.82 8.19
C PHE A 184 -16.55 11.62 9.48
N ARG A 185 -17.79 11.89 9.91
CA ARG A 185 -18.06 12.67 11.14
C ARG A 185 -17.38 12.06 12.36
N LYS A 186 -17.44 10.73 12.50
CA LYS A 186 -16.78 10.00 13.58
C LYS A 186 -15.26 10.20 13.53
N ASN A 187 -14.63 9.84 12.41
CA ASN A 187 -13.17 9.87 12.30
C ASN A 187 -12.57 11.28 12.43
N TYR A 188 -13.25 12.30 11.93
CA TYR A 188 -12.78 13.69 12.04
C TYR A 188 -13.19 14.36 13.36
N GLY A 189 -14.19 13.84 14.07
CA GLY A 189 -14.53 14.30 15.41
C GLY A 189 -13.47 13.93 16.46
N GLU A 190 -12.82 12.78 16.29
CA GLU A 190 -11.81 12.24 17.24
C GLU A 190 -10.36 12.60 16.86
N VAL A 191 -10.14 13.37 15.77
CA VAL A 191 -8.79 13.61 15.23
C VAL A 191 -7.88 14.37 16.20
N PHE A 192 -8.46 15.19 17.07
CA PHE A 192 -7.73 16.02 18.03
C PHE A 192 -7.54 15.35 19.40
N ASP A 193 -8.19 14.20 19.65
CA ASP A 193 -8.03 13.49 20.93
C ASP A 193 -6.61 12.94 21.11
N GLY A 194 -5.91 12.70 20.00
CA GLY A 194 -4.55 12.21 19.98
C GLY A 194 -4.41 10.79 20.56
N SER A 195 -3.17 10.31 20.66
CA SER A 195 -2.87 9.07 21.39
C SER A 195 -2.47 9.37 22.83
N ALA A 196 -2.50 8.36 23.70
CA ALA A 196 -1.96 8.50 25.06
C ALA A 196 -0.51 8.99 25.06
N ALA A 197 0.31 8.54 24.09
CA ALA A 197 1.69 9.00 23.93
C ALA A 197 1.76 10.48 23.52
N TRP A 198 0.87 10.95 22.64
CA TRP A 198 0.78 12.35 22.25
C TRP A 198 0.40 13.24 23.44
N ASN A 199 -0.63 12.84 24.18
CA ASN A 199 -1.11 13.58 25.34
C ASN A 199 -0.13 13.58 26.53
N ALA A 200 0.82 12.66 26.55
CA ALA A 200 1.89 12.59 27.55
C ALA A 200 3.08 13.52 27.25
N ILE A 201 3.15 14.13 26.06
CA ILE A 201 4.23 15.07 25.72
C ILE A 201 4.04 16.35 26.53
N SER A 202 4.98 16.62 27.44
CA SER A 202 5.00 17.89 28.17
C SER A 202 5.55 19.01 27.29
N SER A 203 4.90 20.18 27.31
CA SER A 203 5.41 21.41 26.72
C SER A 203 5.66 22.46 27.80
N ALA A 204 6.62 23.35 27.54
CA ALA A 204 6.84 24.52 28.39
C ALA A 204 5.72 25.55 28.14
N ASP A 205 5.17 26.13 29.20
CA ASP A 205 4.23 27.25 29.09
C ASP A 205 5.00 28.56 28.84
N SER A 206 5.48 28.71 27.60
CA SER A 206 6.26 29.87 27.16
C SER A 206 5.90 30.25 25.73
N GLN A 207 5.74 31.55 25.48
CA GLN A 207 5.57 32.09 24.13
C GLN A 207 6.89 32.15 23.35
N LEU A 208 8.02 32.15 24.06
CA LEU A 208 9.35 32.08 23.45
C LEU A 208 9.86 30.64 23.53
N TYR A 209 10.25 30.07 22.38
CA TYR A 209 10.75 28.71 22.32
C TYR A 209 12.06 28.60 23.14
N PRO A 210 12.14 27.68 24.11
CA PRO A 210 13.32 27.53 24.95
C PRO A 210 14.42 26.77 24.18
N TRP A 211 15.18 27.50 23.35
CA TRP A 211 16.28 26.93 22.58
C TRP A 211 17.28 26.20 23.49
N SER A 212 17.67 25.00 23.08
CA SER A 212 18.66 24.19 23.78
C SER A 212 19.87 23.99 22.89
N GLU A 213 21.04 24.46 23.34
CA GLU A 213 22.30 24.25 22.60
C GLU A 213 22.65 22.76 22.45
N ALA A 214 22.19 21.92 23.38
CA ALA A 214 22.38 20.47 23.34
C ALA A 214 21.48 19.77 22.30
N SER A 215 20.40 20.41 21.86
CA SER A 215 19.49 19.85 20.87
C SER A 215 20.17 19.70 19.51
N THR A 216 20.12 18.49 18.96
CA THR A 216 20.54 18.18 17.58
C THR A 216 19.39 18.20 16.59
N TYR A 217 18.14 18.32 17.08
CA TYR A 217 16.92 18.30 16.26
C TYR A 217 16.33 19.68 15.99
N ILE A 218 16.35 20.58 16.98
CA ILE A 218 15.76 21.92 16.92
C ILE A 218 16.82 22.91 17.39
N LYS A 219 17.33 23.74 16.47
CA LYS A 219 18.40 24.73 16.67
C LYS A 219 18.00 26.09 16.14
#